data_AF-A0A4Q7TXQ2-F1
#
_entry.id   AF-A0A4Q7TXQ2-F1
#
_cell.length_a   1.000
_cell.length_b   1.000
_cell.length_c   1.000
_cell.angle_alpha   90.00
_cell.angle_beta   90.00
_cell.angle_gamma   90.00
#
_symmetry.space_group_name_H-M   'P 1'
#
loop_
_entity.id
_entity.type
_entity.pdbx_description
1 polymer ?
#
loop_
_entity_poly.entity_id
_entity_poly.type
_entity_poly.pdbx_seq_one_letter_code
_entity_poly.pdbx_strand_id
1 'polypeptide(L)'
;MSRAERPAAEPAAASELDGLEALAGLDGLNGLADAEDPSAAPPGAETPAEARRAARERPRGWVSRVFARRGAGERAVGGAAGDDAGAPEQLLRAGDPDFAGPIVQLDDVTRFFPGPPPVNALRGVNLTVERGDYLAIVGPSGSGKSTMLNTLGLLDRPSTGRFQFEGIDVASLSDDERSALRGRAVGFVFQSFHLMPTRSVLENVMLAGTYAGLTRDEREPLARTALDRVGLSHRVEFSPNTLSGGERQRVAIARAVCTSPRLLLADEPTGNLDRENSASIMRLFDELGQDGLTIVMITHDAAVADSAQRRVRINDGELSELS
;
A
#
# COMPACT_ATOMS: atom_id res chain seq x y z
N MET A 1 14.23 -52.78 -13.73
CA MET A 1 14.38 -51.76 -12.67
C MET A 1 14.18 -50.39 -13.32
N SER A 2 12.93 -49.99 -13.52
CA SER A 2 12.57 -48.73 -14.20
C SER A 2 12.48 -47.59 -13.18
N ARG A 3 13.18 -46.51 -13.46
CA ARG A 3 13.34 -45.32 -12.63
C ARG A 3 12.15 -44.40 -12.90
N ALA A 4 11.24 -44.26 -11.93
CA ALA A 4 10.10 -43.35 -12.04
C ALA A 4 10.59 -41.89 -11.92
N GLU A 5 10.38 -41.11 -12.97
CA GLU A 5 10.54 -39.66 -12.97
C GLU A 5 9.47 -39.02 -12.08
N ARG A 6 9.89 -38.10 -11.20
CA ARG A 6 8.98 -37.23 -10.45
C ARG A 6 8.47 -36.15 -11.41
N PRO A 7 7.15 -35.82 -11.43
CA PRO A 7 6.67 -34.70 -12.21
C PRO A 7 7.21 -33.38 -11.63
N ALA A 8 7.64 -32.49 -12.53
CA ALA A 8 8.02 -31.12 -12.21
C ALA A 8 6.82 -30.36 -11.63
N ALA A 9 7.06 -29.56 -10.59
CA ALA A 9 6.05 -28.67 -10.03
C ALA A 9 5.76 -27.52 -11.01
N GLU A 10 4.51 -27.38 -11.45
CA GLU A 10 4.03 -26.23 -12.23
C GLU A 10 4.09 -24.92 -11.41
N PRO A 11 4.28 -23.75 -12.06
CA PRO A 11 4.40 -22.48 -11.38
C PRO A 11 3.01 -21.91 -11.04
N ALA A 12 2.45 -22.30 -9.89
CA ALA A 12 1.16 -21.81 -9.40
C ALA A 12 1.14 -20.31 -9.03
N ALA A 13 2.29 -19.62 -9.04
CA ALA A 13 2.40 -18.22 -8.62
C ALA A 13 2.02 -17.19 -9.70
N ALA A 14 2.02 -17.58 -10.99
CA ALA A 14 1.74 -16.67 -12.10
C ALA A 14 0.22 -16.39 -12.27
N SER A 15 -0.65 -17.35 -11.96
CA SER A 15 -2.11 -17.18 -12.08
C SER A 15 -2.75 -16.43 -10.91
N GLU A 16 -2.03 -16.23 -9.80
CA GLU A 16 -2.53 -15.50 -8.62
C GLU A 16 -2.43 -13.97 -8.79
N LEU A 17 -1.56 -13.46 -9.69
CA LEU A 17 -1.47 -12.04 -10.05
C LEU A 17 -2.54 -11.60 -11.07
N ASP A 18 -2.90 -12.46 -12.03
CA ASP A 18 -4.04 -12.21 -12.93
C ASP A 18 -5.34 -11.91 -12.15
N GLY A 19 -5.49 -12.51 -10.96
CA GLY A 19 -6.61 -12.25 -10.06
C GLY A 19 -6.60 -10.86 -9.43
N LEU A 20 -5.44 -10.30 -9.10
CA LEU A 20 -5.30 -8.95 -8.53
C LEU A 20 -5.38 -7.86 -9.61
N GLU A 21 -4.92 -8.15 -10.84
CA GLU A 21 -5.02 -7.25 -12.00
C GLU A 21 -6.46 -7.16 -12.54
N ALA A 22 -7.27 -8.22 -12.40
CA ALA A 22 -8.67 -8.25 -12.82
C ALA A 22 -9.66 -7.48 -11.90
N LEU A 23 -9.25 -7.07 -10.69
CA LEU A 23 -10.15 -6.57 -9.64
C LEU A 23 -10.33 -5.04 -9.61
N ALA A 24 -9.63 -4.28 -10.44
CA ALA A 24 -9.63 -2.81 -10.42
C ALA A 24 -10.83 -2.12 -11.14
N GLY A 25 -11.96 -2.81 -11.31
CA GLY A 25 -13.10 -2.32 -12.10
C GLY A 25 -14.42 -2.08 -11.33
N LEU A 26 -14.94 -0.82 -11.44
CA LEU A 26 -16.35 -0.37 -11.57
C LEU A 26 -17.12 0.30 -10.39
N ASP A 27 -17.38 1.61 -10.58
CA ASP A 27 -18.60 2.46 -10.58
C ASP A 27 -19.81 2.40 -9.57
N GLY A 28 -20.15 3.60 -9.04
CA GLY A 28 -21.52 4.13 -8.73
C GLY A 28 -22.00 4.05 -7.26
N LEU A 29 -22.69 5.00 -6.57
CA LEU A 29 -23.52 6.19 -6.90
C LEU A 29 -23.77 7.12 -5.65
N ASN A 30 -24.16 8.37 -5.95
CA ASN A 30 -24.59 9.57 -5.18
C ASN A 30 -25.42 9.49 -3.86
N GLY A 31 -25.25 10.53 -3.00
CA GLY A 31 -26.32 11.07 -2.13
C GLY A 31 -25.86 11.93 -0.92
N LEU A 32 -26.21 13.22 -0.89
CA LEU A 32 -25.77 14.32 0.01
C LEU A 32 -26.44 14.38 1.42
N ALA A 33 -25.74 14.96 2.43
CA ALA A 33 -26.04 16.27 3.06
C ALA A 33 -25.50 16.44 4.52
N ASP A 34 -24.70 17.51 4.70
CA ASP A 34 -24.45 18.43 5.83
C ASP A 34 -24.35 17.94 7.30
N ALA A 35 -23.16 18.12 7.91
CA ALA A 35 -22.98 18.44 9.33
C ALA A 35 -21.60 19.09 9.61
N GLU A 36 -21.58 19.98 10.60
CA GLU A 36 -20.60 21.04 10.86
C GLU A 36 -19.22 20.63 11.44
N ASP A 37 -18.28 21.57 11.23
CA ASP A 37 -16.83 21.64 11.45
C ASP A 37 -16.35 21.62 12.93
N PRO A 38 -15.37 20.77 13.29
CA PRO A 38 -14.54 20.98 14.47
C PRO A 38 -13.04 20.96 14.14
N SER A 39 -12.55 21.91 13.33
CA SER A 39 -11.13 22.16 13.13
C SER A 39 -10.58 23.12 14.20
N ALA A 40 -9.75 22.61 15.11
CA ALA A 40 -8.85 23.44 15.89
C ALA A 40 -7.43 22.88 15.76
N ALA A 41 -6.56 23.65 15.08
CA ALA A 41 -5.14 23.33 14.90
C ALA A 41 -4.38 23.35 16.24
N PRO A 42 -3.30 22.55 16.39
CA PRO A 42 -2.45 22.63 17.56
C PRO A 42 -1.64 23.95 17.55
N PRO A 43 -1.38 24.55 18.73
CA PRO A 43 -0.70 25.85 18.81
C PRO A 43 0.79 25.73 18.47
N GLY A 44 1.28 26.59 17.56
CA GLY A 44 2.71 26.89 17.40
C GLY A 44 3.37 26.63 16.03
N ALA A 45 2.63 26.21 14.99
CA ALA A 45 3.16 26.13 13.63
C ALA A 45 2.62 27.30 12.78
N GLU A 46 3.51 28.15 12.26
CA GLU A 46 3.13 29.32 11.46
C GLU A 46 2.90 28.96 9.98
N THR A 47 3.45 27.82 9.51
CA THR A 47 3.23 27.32 8.15
C THR A 47 2.99 25.80 8.08
N PRO A 48 2.28 25.30 7.05
CA PRO A 48 2.13 23.85 6.79
C PRO A 48 3.48 23.12 6.62
N ALA A 49 4.50 23.80 6.09
CA ALA A 49 5.84 23.23 5.89
C ALA A 49 6.59 23.01 7.23
N GLU A 50 6.38 23.86 8.22
CA GLU A 50 7.00 23.74 9.55
C GLU A 50 6.31 22.69 10.41
N ALA A 51 4.97 22.59 10.33
CA ALA A 51 4.23 21.49 10.93
C ALA A 51 4.71 20.12 10.42
N ARG A 52 5.01 20.02 9.10
CA ARG A 52 5.59 18.82 8.47
C ARG A 52 6.98 18.50 9.00
N ARG A 53 7.84 19.51 9.20
CA ARG A 53 9.19 19.30 9.74
C ARG A 53 9.15 18.81 11.18
N ALA A 54 8.27 19.36 12.03
CA ALA A 54 8.10 18.91 13.41
C ALA A 54 7.54 17.47 13.51
N ALA A 55 6.65 17.06 12.59
CA ALA A 55 6.15 15.69 12.52
C ALA A 55 7.25 14.66 12.17
N ARG A 56 8.26 15.05 11.36
CA ARG A 56 9.41 14.19 10.99
C ARG A 56 10.33 13.83 12.15
N GLU A 57 10.37 14.67 13.20
CA GLU A 57 11.25 14.51 14.35
C GLU A 57 10.62 13.68 15.50
N ARG A 58 9.40 13.16 15.31
CA ARG A 58 8.70 12.37 16.33
C ARG A 58 9.40 11.02 16.56
N PRO A 59 9.48 10.55 17.82
CA PRO A 59 10.11 9.27 18.13
C PRO A 59 9.40 8.14 17.39
N ARG A 60 10.22 7.38 16.67
CA ARG A 60 9.89 6.27 15.79
C ARG A 60 9.06 5.18 16.50
N GLY A 61 7.81 5.03 16.06
CA GLY A 61 6.81 4.11 16.59
C GLY A 61 7.02 2.63 16.24
N TRP A 62 6.04 1.76 16.49
CA TRP A 62 6.21 0.29 16.36
C TRP A 62 6.55 -0.18 14.94
N VAL A 63 6.08 0.54 13.93
CA VAL A 63 6.45 0.34 12.52
C VAL A 63 7.98 0.35 12.37
N SER A 64 8.67 1.21 13.14
CA SER A 64 10.13 1.30 13.17
C SER A 64 10.82 0.10 13.84
N ARG A 65 10.13 -0.67 14.69
CA ARG A 65 10.67 -1.92 15.28
C ARG A 65 10.61 -3.09 14.30
N VAL A 66 9.61 -3.13 13.42
CA VAL A 66 9.56 -4.09 12.32
C VAL A 66 10.60 -3.70 11.25
N PHE A 67 10.73 -2.41 10.94
CA PHE A 67 11.82 -1.88 10.09
C PHE A 67 13.22 -2.13 10.68
N ALA A 68 13.42 -1.99 12.00
CA ALA A 68 14.71 -2.21 12.65
C ALA A 68 15.16 -3.68 12.61
N ARG A 69 14.22 -4.64 12.63
CA ARG A 69 14.55 -6.07 12.46
C ARG A 69 15.07 -6.38 11.05
N ARG A 70 14.65 -5.63 10.03
CA ARG A 70 15.15 -5.76 8.65
C ARG A 70 16.59 -5.24 8.52
N GLY A 71 16.88 -4.05 9.06
CA GLY A 71 18.24 -3.47 9.03
C GLY A 71 19.29 -4.25 9.85
N ALA A 72 18.86 -5.02 10.85
CA ALA A 72 19.75 -5.90 11.60
C ALA A 72 20.06 -7.24 10.88
N GLY A 73 19.22 -7.65 9.92
CA GLY A 73 19.35 -8.91 9.17
C GLY A 73 20.04 -8.78 7.81
N GLU A 74 20.23 -7.56 7.28
CA GLU A 74 20.93 -7.33 6.00
C GLU A 74 22.46 -7.43 6.08
N ARG A 75 23.00 -7.92 7.19
CA ARG A 75 24.40 -8.35 7.29
C ARG A 75 24.45 -9.88 7.42
N ALA A 76 24.82 -10.54 6.33
CA ALA A 76 24.85 -12.00 6.08
C ALA A 76 23.48 -12.54 5.67
N VAL A 77 23.26 -12.83 4.38
CA VAL A 77 23.63 -14.15 3.82
C VAL A 77 24.30 -14.01 2.45
N GLY A 78 25.57 -14.41 2.38
CA GLY A 78 26.21 -14.81 1.14
C GLY A 78 25.99 -16.31 0.91
N GLY A 79 25.62 -16.66 -0.32
CA GLY A 79 25.94 -17.94 -0.96
C GLY A 79 24.82 -18.98 -1.10
N ALA A 80 24.28 -19.12 -2.32
CA ALA A 80 24.49 -20.31 -3.16
C ALA A 80 24.12 -19.99 -4.62
N ALA A 81 25.01 -20.38 -5.53
CA ALA A 81 25.10 -20.00 -6.94
C ALA A 81 23.91 -20.38 -7.82
N GLY A 82 23.50 -19.40 -8.64
CA GLY A 82 22.97 -19.56 -10.00
C GLY A 82 23.35 -18.29 -10.75
N ASP A 83 24.17 -18.41 -11.79
CA ASP A 83 24.63 -17.29 -12.62
C ASP A 83 23.43 -16.64 -13.32
N ASP A 84 22.97 -15.51 -12.81
CA ASP A 84 22.37 -14.42 -13.60
C ASP A 84 22.37 -13.14 -12.75
N ALA A 85 22.63 -12.02 -13.43
CA ALA A 85 22.96 -10.69 -12.92
C ALA A 85 22.42 -10.36 -11.50
N GLY A 86 23.33 -10.02 -10.58
CA GLY A 86 22.96 -9.47 -9.28
C GLY A 86 21.98 -8.32 -9.42
N ALA A 87 20.93 -8.31 -8.60
CA ALA A 87 19.91 -7.27 -8.62
C ALA A 87 20.57 -5.88 -8.70
N PRO A 88 20.15 -4.98 -9.61
CA PRO A 88 20.78 -3.68 -9.77
C PRO A 88 20.91 -2.97 -8.43
N GLU A 89 22.01 -2.24 -8.24
CA GLU A 89 22.28 -1.47 -7.01
C GLU A 89 21.08 -0.60 -6.58
N GLN A 90 20.25 -0.19 -7.54
CA GLN A 90 19.01 0.56 -7.34
C GLN A 90 17.94 -0.21 -6.52
N LEU A 91 17.80 -1.53 -6.70
CA LEU A 91 16.87 -2.36 -5.90
C LEU A 91 17.39 -2.65 -4.50
N LEU A 92 18.71 -2.59 -4.28
CA LEU A 92 19.30 -2.67 -2.95
C LEU A 92 19.05 -1.39 -2.13
N ARG A 93 18.87 -0.25 -2.81
CA ARG A 93 18.48 1.03 -2.19
C ARG A 93 16.97 1.21 -2.04
N ALA A 94 16.18 0.43 -2.79
CA ALA A 94 14.73 0.39 -2.59
C ALA A 94 14.41 -0.20 -1.21
N GLY A 95 13.74 0.56 -0.37
CA GLY A 95 13.60 0.16 1.02
C GLY A 95 14.82 0.51 1.87
N ASP A 96 15.67 1.45 1.47
CA ASP A 96 16.70 2.03 2.35
C ASP A 96 16.02 2.83 3.49
N PRO A 97 16.21 2.42 4.77
CA PRO A 97 15.66 3.16 5.90
C PRO A 97 16.19 4.59 6.01
N ASP A 98 17.34 4.89 5.41
CA ASP A 98 18.05 6.17 5.48
C ASP A 98 17.80 7.06 4.25
N PHE A 99 17.00 6.61 3.27
CA PHE A 99 16.57 7.46 2.16
C PHE A 99 15.78 8.67 2.69
N ALA A 100 16.31 9.87 2.44
CA ALA A 100 15.80 11.14 2.96
C ALA A 100 14.88 11.92 1.99
N GLY A 101 14.64 11.39 0.79
CA GLY A 101 13.78 12.02 -0.21
C GLY A 101 12.30 11.61 -0.13
N PRO A 102 11.47 12.08 -1.08
CA PRO A 102 10.06 11.70 -1.18
C PRO A 102 9.88 10.21 -1.50
N ILE A 103 8.85 9.60 -0.91
CA ILE A 103 8.47 8.20 -1.21
C ILE A 103 7.91 8.10 -2.63
N VAL A 104 7.09 9.08 -3.03
CA VAL A 104 6.55 9.20 -4.38
C VAL A 104 6.85 10.59 -4.92
N GLN A 105 7.30 10.66 -6.16
CA GLN A 105 7.36 11.89 -6.93
C GLN A 105 6.81 11.63 -8.34
N LEU A 106 5.70 12.30 -8.66
CA LEU A 106 5.09 12.35 -9.99
C LEU A 106 5.32 13.74 -10.57
N ASP A 107 5.92 13.79 -11.75
CA ASP A 107 6.12 15.01 -12.53
C ASP A 107 5.42 14.85 -13.89
N ASP A 108 4.37 15.64 -14.14
CA ASP A 108 3.57 15.65 -15.37
C ASP A 108 3.09 14.25 -15.84
N VAL A 109 2.68 13.40 -14.90
CA VAL A 109 2.31 12.01 -15.17
C VAL A 109 0.96 11.93 -15.88
N THR A 110 0.92 11.25 -17.02
CA THR A 110 -0.33 10.92 -17.72
C THR A 110 -0.56 9.42 -17.75
N ARG A 111 -1.83 9.02 -17.91
CA ARG A 111 -2.20 7.63 -18.20
C ARG A 111 -3.33 7.59 -19.20
N PHE A 112 -3.00 7.12 -20.40
CA PHE A 112 -3.91 7.00 -21.53
C PHE A 112 -4.18 5.53 -21.85
N PHE A 113 -5.45 5.17 -21.95
CA PHE A 113 -5.92 3.87 -22.38
C PHE A 113 -6.51 3.97 -23.79
N PRO A 114 -5.94 3.29 -24.79
CA PRO A 114 -6.51 3.25 -26.13
C PRO A 114 -7.80 2.44 -26.14
N GLY A 115 -8.79 2.85 -26.93
CA GLY A 115 -10.06 2.15 -27.07
C GLY A 115 -11.15 3.03 -27.69
N PRO A 116 -12.35 2.49 -27.94
CA PRO A 116 -13.52 3.28 -28.34
C PRO A 116 -14.55 3.42 -27.17
N PRO A 117 -14.69 4.60 -26.55
CA PRO A 117 -13.88 5.80 -26.72
C PRO A 117 -12.53 5.69 -25.98
N PRO A 118 -11.51 6.46 -26.39
CA PRO A 118 -10.23 6.47 -25.69
C PRO A 118 -10.37 7.18 -24.34
N VAL A 119 -9.65 6.73 -23.33
CA VAL A 119 -9.74 7.27 -21.97
C VAL A 119 -8.40 7.87 -21.56
N ASN A 120 -8.39 9.18 -21.27
CA ASN A 120 -7.25 9.84 -20.64
C ASN A 120 -7.54 9.94 -19.14
N ALA A 121 -7.06 8.94 -18.39
CA ALA A 121 -7.42 8.71 -17.00
C ALA A 121 -6.61 9.58 -16.02
N LEU A 122 -5.36 9.92 -16.36
CA LEU A 122 -4.53 10.88 -15.63
C LEU A 122 -3.97 11.92 -16.61
N ARG A 123 -4.05 13.20 -16.27
CA ARG A 123 -3.78 14.34 -17.17
C ARG A 123 -2.72 15.27 -16.57
N GLY A 124 -1.45 14.90 -16.68
CA GLY A 124 -0.34 15.77 -16.26
C GLY A 124 -0.29 15.95 -14.75
N VAL A 125 -0.48 14.85 -14.01
CA VAL A 125 -0.52 14.84 -12.55
C VAL A 125 0.86 15.16 -11.99
N ASN A 126 0.89 16.13 -11.08
CA ASN A 126 2.05 16.42 -10.25
C ASN A 126 1.70 16.08 -8.80
N LEU A 127 2.50 15.23 -8.16
CA LEU A 127 2.26 14.81 -6.78
C LEU A 127 3.57 14.41 -6.12
N THR A 128 3.86 15.00 -4.96
CA THR A 128 4.94 14.55 -4.07
C THR A 128 4.31 13.99 -2.80
N VAL A 129 4.69 12.77 -2.44
CA VAL A 129 4.34 12.14 -1.15
C VAL A 129 5.63 11.96 -0.36
N GLU A 130 5.72 12.68 0.74
CA GLU A 130 6.88 12.63 1.63
C GLU A 130 6.80 11.42 2.56
N ARG A 131 7.94 11.03 3.13
CA ARG A 131 7.95 9.97 4.15
C ARG A 131 7.11 10.36 5.36
N GLY A 132 6.22 9.46 5.76
CA GLY A 132 5.32 9.66 6.90
C GLY A 132 4.11 10.53 6.58
N ASP A 133 3.92 10.94 5.32
CA ASP A 133 2.68 11.62 4.91
C ASP A 133 1.49 10.69 5.13
N TYR A 134 0.41 11.26 5.65
CA TYR A 134 -0.92 10.65 5.64
C TYR A 134 -1.81 11.50 4.72
N LEU A 135 -1.93 11.05 3.47
CA LEU A 135 -2.60 11.76 2.37
C LEU A 135 -3.92 11.06 2.01
N ALA A 136 -5.01 11.81 1.89
CA ALA A 136 -6.24 11.34 1.25
C ALA A 136 -6.37 11.91 -0.18
N ILE A 137 -6.71 11.06 -1.13
CA ILE A 137 -7.08 11.41 -2.51
C ILE A 137 -8.59 11.22 -2.65
N VAL A 138 -9.31 12.31 -2.87
CA VAL A 138 -10.76 12.31 -2.99
C VAL A 138 -11.22 12.69 -4.39
N GLY A 139 -12.36 12.18 -4.83
CA GLY A 139 -12.89 12.50 -6.16
C GLY A 139 -14.12 11.67 -6.53
N PRO A 140 -14.93 12.13 -7.50
CA PRO A 140 -16.13 11.40 -7.95
C PRO A 140 -15.75 10.08 -8.64
N SER A 141 -16.72 9.19 -8.89
CA SER A 141 -16.49 8.01 -9.74
C SER A 141 -15.96 8.42 -11.11
N GLY A 142 -15.09 7.61 -11.72
CA GLY A 142 -14.52 7.91 -13.04
C GLY A 142 -13.46 9.04 -13.08
N SER A 143 -13.15 9.71 -11.96
CA SER A 143 -12.16 10.80 -11.91
C SER A 143 -10.70 10.35 -12.11
N GLY A 144 -10.41 9.06 -12.18
CA GLY A 144 -9.04 8.52 -12.30
C GLY A 144 -8.43 8.01 -10.98
N LYS A 145 -9.20 7.95 -9.88
CA LYS A 145 -8.73 7.44 -8.57
C LYS A 145 -8.09 6.04 -8.65
N SER A 146 -8.77 5.06 -9.24
CA SER A 146 -8.24 3.70 -9.37
C SER A 146 -7.00 3.65 -10.25
N THR A 147 -6.95 4.47 -11.31
CA THR A 147 -5.74 4.61 -12.14
C THR A 147 -4.58 5.25 -11.35
N MET A 148 -4.86 6.24 -10.50
CA MET A 148 -3.88 6.80 -9.58
C MET A 148 -3.37 5.73 -8.62
N LEU A 149 -4.26 4.96 -7.99
CA LEU A 149 -3.89 3.87 -7.09
C LEU A 149 -2.98 2.84 -7.77
N ASN A 150 -3.35 2.41 -8.98
CA ASN A 150 -2.57 1.44 -9.74
C ASN A 150 -1.20 2.00 -10.14
N THR A 151 -1.14 3.28 -10.52
CA THR A 151 0.10 3.95 -10.85
C THR A 151 1.01 4.04 -9.62
N LEU A 152 0.51 4.60 -8.51
CA LEU A 152 1.25 4.69 -7.23
C LEU A 152 1.66 3.32 -6.70
N GLY A 153 0.83 2.31 -6.94
CA GLY A 153 1.03 0.93 -6.53
C GLY A 153 1.99 0.14 -7.40
N LEU A 154 2.59 0.75 -8.44
CA LEU A 154 3.48 0.09 -9.39
C LEU A 154 2.80 -1.06 -10.15
N LEU A 155 1.47 -1.05 -10.26
CA LEU A 155 0.68 -1.99 -11.06
C LEU A 155 0.61 -1.52 -12.53
N ASP A 156 0.46 -0.22 -12.72
CA ASP A 156 0.51 0.43 -14.03
C ASP A 156 1.79 1.25 -14.24
N ARG A 157 2.12 1.51 -15.50
CA ARG A 157 3.14 2.49 -15.89
C ARG A 157 2.47 3.78 -16.41
N PRO A 158 3.03 4.97 -16.10
CA PRO A 158 2.68 6.20 -16.79
C PRO A 158 2.77 6.03 -18.31
N SER A 159 1.87 6.69 -19.05
CA SER A 159 1.98 6.82 -20.51
C SER A 159 3.01 7.87 -20.89
N THR A 160 3.05 8.99 -20.16
CA THR A 160 4.08 10.05 -20.25
C THR A 160 4.35 10.61 -18.86
N GLY A 161 5.34 11.49 -18.76
CA GLY A 161 5.77 12.09 -17.50
C GLY A 161 6.76 11.19 -16.76
N ARG A 162 7.09 11.59 -15.53
CA ARG A 162 8.09 10.92 -14.70
C ARG A 162 7.50 10.46 -13.39
N PHE A 163 7.73 9.19 -13.06
CA PHE A 163 7.40 8.65 -11.74
C PHE A 163 8.66 8.09 -11.10
N GLN A 164 9.02 8.66 -9.96
CA GLN A 164 10.04 8.12 -9.07
C GLN A 164 9.43 7.57 -7.78
N PHE A 165 9.86 6.37 -7.38
CA PHE A 165 9.53 5.76 -6.10
C PHE A 165 10.82 5.64 -5.27
N GLU A 166 10.91 6.31 -4.12
CA GLU A 166 12.16 6.47 -3.35
C GLU A 166 13.36 6.88 -4.23
N GLY A 167 13.13 7.81 -5.17
CA GLY A 167 14.14 8.29 -6.12
C GLY A 167 14.43 7.36 -7.31
N ILE A 168 13.93 6.12 -7.30
CA ILE A 168 14.09 5.16 -8.39
C ILE A 168 13.11 5.50 -9.51
N ASP A 169 13.63 5.75 -10.71
CA ASP A 169 12.79 5.98 -11.88
C ASP A 169 12.08 4.68 -12.31
N VAL A 170 10.77 4.64 -12.16
CA VAL A 170 9.96 3.43 -12.40
C VAL A 170 10.01 3.02 -13.88
N ALA A 171 10.25 3.94 -14.80
CA ALA A 171 10.39 3.62 -16.22
C ALA A 171 11.66 2.81 -16.54
N SER A 172 12.67 2.85 -15.66
CA SER A 172 13.90 2.08 -15.82
C SER A 172 13.80 0.63 -15.36
N LEU A 173 12.71 0.27 -14.67
CA LEU A 173 12.51 -1.07 -14.13
C LEU A 173 11.85 -1.99 -15.16
N SER A 174 12.40 -3.19 -15.30
CA SER A 174 11.68 -4.34 -15.89
C SER A 174 10.43 -4.71 -15.07
N ASP A 175 9.57 -5.56 -15.62
CA ASP A 175 8.35 -5.98 -14.92
C ASP A 175 8.62 -6.84 -13.68
N ASP A 176 9.67 -7.66 -13.71
CA ASP A 176 10.10 -8.46 -12.55
C ASP A 176 10.65 -7.56 -11.42
N GLU A 177 11.50 -6.59 -11.77
CA GLU A 177 12.06 -5.62 -10.82
C GLU A 177 10.97 -4.75 -10.19
N ARG A 178 10.01 -4.29 -10.99
CA ARG A 178 8.84 -3.54 -10.52
C ARG A 178 7.97 -4.38 -9.59
N SER A 179 7.81 -5.66 -9.89
CA SER A 179 7.05 -6.59 -9.05
C SER A 179 7.77 -6.89 -7.72
N ALA A 180 9.09 -7.06 -7.76
CA ALA A 180 9.91 -7.20 -6.55
C ALA A 180 9.88 -5.93 -5.68
N LEU A 181 9.96 -4.75 -6.31
CA LEU A 181 9.82 -3.46 -5.63
C LEU A 181 8.45 -3.35 -4.94
N ARG A 182 7.37 -3.63 -5.69
CA ARG A 182 5.99 -3.63 -5.18
C ARG A 182 5.83 -4.55 -3.98
N GLY A 183 6.27 -5.81 -4.07
CA GLY A 183 6.15 -6.79 -2.98
C GLY A 183 6.92 -6.42 -1.71
N ARG A 184 7.97 -5.58 -1.82
CA ARG A 184 8.83 -5.17 -0.70
C ARG A 184 8.48 -3.82 -0.09
N ALA A 185 7.89 -2.92 -0.88
CA ALA A 185 7.76 -1.51 -0.52
C ALA A 185 6.32 -0.99 -0.51
N VAL A 186 5.36 -1.72 -1.09
CA VAL A 186 3.97 -1.28 -1.19
C VAL A 186 3.03 -2.29 -0.52
N GLY A 187 2.26 -1.81 0.44
CA GLY A 187 1.15 -2.55 1.03
C GLY A 187 -0.18 -2.07 0.44
N PHE A 188 -1.13 -2.98 0.22
CA PHE A 188 -2.45 -2.66 -0.30
C PHE A 188 -3.56 -3.07 0.67
N VAL A 189 -4.51 -2.16 0.88
CA VAL A 189 -5.77 -2.41 1.57
C VAL A 189 -6.89 -1.98 0.63
N PHE A 190 -7.91 -2.82 0.46
CA PHE A 190 -9.03 -2.55 -0.43
C PHE A 190 -10.35 -2.61 0.35
N GLN A 191 -11.41 -2.07 -0.22
CA GLN A 191 -12.77 -2.19 0.29
C GLN A 191 -13.23 -3.65 0.41
N SER A 192 -12.85 -4.45 -0.59
CA SER A 192 -13.00 -5.90 -0.58
C SER A 192 -11.77 -6.53 0.07
N PHE A 193 -11.97 -7.35 1.10
CA PHE A 193 -10.88 -7.88 1.94
C PHE A 193 -9.84 -8.71 1.15
N HIS A 194 -10.25 -9.30 0.01
CA HIS A 194 -9.44 -10.19 -0.82
C HIS A 194 -8.71 -11.28 -0.02
N LEU A 195 -9.37 -11.86 0.98
CA LEU A 195 -8.82 -12.97 1.76
C LEU A 195 -9.12 -14.29 1.06
N MET A 196 -8.15 -15.19 1.03
CA MET A 196 -8.29 -16.53 0.48
C MET A 196 -9.06 -17.41 1.46
N PRO A 197 -10.26 -17.90 1.09
CA PRO A 197 -11.14 -18.60 2.02
C PRO A 197 -10.61 -19.97 2.45
N THR A 198 -9.72 -20.56 1.64
CA THR A 198 -9.09 -21.87 1.86
C THR A 198 -7.83 -21.80 2.74
N ARG A 199 -7.38 -20.59 3.10
CA ARG A 199 -6.21 -20.36 3.96
C ARG A 199 -6.67 -19.82 5.31
N SER A 200 -5.96 -20.17 6.38
CA SER A 200 -6.14 -19.57 7.71
C SER A 200 -5.84 -18.07 7.70
N VAL A 201 -6.22 -17.36 8.76
CA VAL A 201 -5.86 -15.95 8.98
C VAL A 201 -4.34 -15.75 8.93
N LEU A 202 -3.58 -16.59 9.62
CA LEU A 202 -2.12 -16.54 9.61
C LEU A 202 -1.55 -16.72 8.20
N GLU A 203 -2.02 -17.74 7.48
CA GLU A 203 -1.58 -18.00 6.10
C GLU A 203 -1.90 -16.85 5.16
N ASN A 204 -3.08 -16.21 5.29
CA ASN A 204 -3.45 -15.02 4.52
C ASN A 204 -2.46 -13.87 4.73
N VAL A 205 -2.03 -13.63 5.98
CA VAL A 205 -1.06 -12.57 6.29
C VAL A 205 0.34 -12.92 5.82
N MET A 206 0.75 -14.19 5.89
CA MET A 206 2.06 -14.64 5.40
C MET A 206 2.26 -14.46 3.89
N LEU A 207 1.19 -14.34 3.10
CA LEU A 207 1.29 -14.22 1.64
C LEU A 207 2.14 -13.04 1.19
N ALA A 208 2.05 -11.91 1.88
CA ALA A 208 2.82 -10.71 1.51
C ALA A 208 4.34 -10.98 1.55
N GLY A 209 4.81 -11.76 2.52
CA GLY A 209 6.23 -12.08 2.62
C GLY A 209 6.74 -13.01 1.51
N THR A 210 5.86 -13.78 0.86
CA THR A 210 6.25 -14.62 -0.29
C THR A 210 6.79 -13.76 -1.43
N TYR A 211 6.08 -12.66 -1.74
CA TYR A 211 6.46 -11.74 -2.80
C TYR A 211 7.61 -10.80 -2.41
N ALA A 212 7.87 -10.67 -1.10
CA ALA A 212 9.08 -10.00 -0.60
C ALA A 212 10.33 -10.90 -0.70
N GLY A 213 10.19 -12.18 -1.06
CA GLY A 213 11.28 -13.15 -1.15
C GLY A 213 11.68 -13.76 0.21
N LEU A 214 10.80 -13.70 1.21
CA LEU A 214 11.06 -14.22 2.56
C LEU A 214 10.77 -15.73 2.64
N THR A 215 11.61 -16.43 3.39
CA THR A 215 11.41 -17.85 3.73
C THR A 215 10.20 -18.02 4.64
N ARG A 216 9.71 -19.26 4.81
CA ARG A 216 8.57 -19.51 5.71
C ARG A 216 8.88 -19.11 7.16
N ASP A 217 10.08 -19.45 7.62
CA ASP A 217 10.52 -19.22 9.00
C ASP A 217 10.67 -17.73 9.33
N GLU A 218 10.93 -16.89 8.33
CA GLU A 218 10.93 -15.42 8.46
C GLU A 218 9.51 -14.84 8.44
N ARG A 219 8.62 -15.39 7.59
CA ARG A 219 7.26 -14.87 7.38
C ARG A 219 6.36 -15.04 8.59
N GLU A 220 6.40 -16.21 9.23
CA GLU A 220 5.46 -16.52 10.30
C GLU A 220 5.59 -15.57 11.52
N PRO A 221 6.78 -15.29 12.06
CA PRO A 221 6.94 -14.33 13.15
C PRO A 221 6.46 -12.91 12.80
N LEU A 222 6.69 -12.47 11.55
CA LEU A 222 6.21 -11.17 11.06
C LEU A 222 4.69 -11.13 10.98
N ALA A 223 4.08 -12.18 10.43
CA ALA A 223 2.62 -12.29 10.32
C ALA A 223 1.94 -12.34 11.68
N ARG A 224 2.49 -13.10 12.65
CA ARG A 224 1.98 -13.13 14.02
C ARG A 224 2.10 -11.77 14.71
N THR A 225 3.22 -11.07 14.52
CA THR A 225 3.41 -9.72 15.06
C THR A 225 2.40 -8.73 14.49
N ALA A 226 2.15 -8.78 13.17
CA ALA A 226 1.16 -7.93 12.52
C ALA A 226 -0.27 -8.23 13.01
N LEU A 227 -0.62 -9.52 13.14
CA LEU A 227 -1.92 -9.94 13.67
C LEU A 227 -2.14 -9.52 15.12
N ASP A 228 -1.11 -9.60 15.96
CA ASP A 228 -1.19 -9.10 17.33
C ASP A 228 -1.49 -7.60 17.37
N ARG A 229 -0.80 -6.83 16.54
CA ARG A 229 -0.95 -5.37 16.51
C ARG A 229 -2.34 -4.91 16.07
N VAL A 230 -3.00 -5.65 15.19
CA VAL A 230 -4.39 -5.37 14.80
C VAL A 230 -5.43 -6.01 15.73
N GLY A 231 -5.01 -6.66 16.82
CA GLY A 231 -5.88 -7.25 17.84
C GLY A 231 -6.40 -8.66 17.53
N LEU A 232 -5.73 -9.40 16.64
CA LEU A 232 -6.17 -10.71 16.13
C LEU A 232 -5.25 -11.88 16.47
N SER A 233 -4.38 -11.75 17.48
CA SER A 233 -3.54 -12.87 17.98
C SER A 233 -4.33 -14.14 18.31
N HIS A 234 -5.55 -14.00 18.80
CA HIS A 234 -6.42 -15.11 19.17
C HIS A 234 -7.15 -15.76 17.97
N ARG A 235 -6.98 -15.22 16.75
CA ARG A 235 -7.66 -15.68 15.53
C ARG A 235 -6.74 -16.31 14.49
N VAL A 236 -5.46 -16.51 14.79
CA VAL A 236 -4.43 -16.95 13.82
C VAL A 236 -4.80 -18.18 12.99
N GLU A 237 -5.42 -19.21 13.59
CA GLU A 237 -5.80 -20.45 12.90
C GLU A 237 -7.22 -20.43 12.30
N PHE A 238 -7.97 -19.33 12.45
CA PHE A 238 -9.37 -19.28 12.03
C PHE A 238 -9.47 -19.20 10.50
N SER A 239 -10.59 -19.68 9.96
CA SER A 239 -10.96 -19.42 8.56
C SER A 239 -11.50 -17.99 8.42
N PRO A 240 -11.12 -17.23 7.37
CA PRO A 240 -11.65 -15.89 7.11
C PRO A 240 -13.18 -15.82 7.02
N ASN A 241 -13.83 -16.91 6.61
CA ASN A 241 -15.29 -16.99 6.49
C ASN A 241 -16.02 -16.94 7.85
N THR A 242 -15.30 -17.18 8.95
CA THR A 242 -15.85 -17.13 10.32
C THR A 242 -15.70 -15.77 10.99
N LEU A 243 -15.01 -14.83 10.33
CA LEU A 243 -14.73 -13.50 10.86
C LEU A 243 -15.83 -12.50 10.49
N SER A 244 -16.04 -11.48 11.31
CA SER A 244 -16.83 -10.29 10.98
C SER A 244 -16.16 -9.45 9.87
N GLY A 245 -16.88 -8.48 9.29
CA GLY A 245 -16.31 -7.56 8.29
C GLY A 245 -15.12 -6.77 8.82
N GLY A 246 -15.24 -6.20 10.02
CA GLY A 246 -14.14 -5.47 10.67
C GLY A 246 -12.93 -6.35 10.98
N GLU A 247 -13.14 -7.59 11.44
CA GLU A 247 -12.05 -8.55 11.65
C GLU A 247 -11.36 -8.91 10.31
N ARG A 248 -12.12 -9.15 9.22
CA ARG A 248 -11.52 -9.39 7.89
C ARG A 248 -10.71 -8.19 7.39
N GLN A 249 -11.18 -6.97 7.62
CA GLN A 249 -10.41 -5.77 7.25
C GLN A 249 -9.12 -5.65 8.07
N ARG A 250 -9.15 -5.96 9.36
CA ARG A 250 -7.94 -6.03 10.20
C ARG A 250 -6.95 -7.06 9.69
N VAL A 251 -7.41 -8.23 9.22
CA VAL A 251 -6.53 -9.23 8.56
C VAL A 251 -5.92 -8.66 7.28
N ALA A 252 -6.70 -7.98 6.45
CA ALA A 252 -6.20 -7.34 5.23
C ALA A 252 -5.14 -6.26 5.53
N ILE A 253 -5.37 -5.43 6.57
CA ILE A 253 -4.40 -4.44 7.05
C ILE A 253 -3.14 -5.13 7.59
N ALA A 254 -3.27 -6.17 8.41
CA ALA A 254 -2.14 -6.94 8.91
C ALA A 254 -1.29 -7.52 7.76
N ARG A 255 -1.93 -8.08 6.73
CA ARG A 255 -1.26 -8.55 5.52
C ARG A 255 -0.51 -7.43 4.80
N ALA A 256 -1.12 -6.25 4.68
CA ALA A 256 -0.52 -5.11 3.99
C ALA A 256 0.73 -4.58 4.71
N VAL A 257 0.75 -4.62 6.05
CA VAL A 257 1.83 -4.02 6.86
C VAL A 257 2.88 -5.01 7.35
N CYS A 258 2.67 -6.33 7.20
CA CYS A 258 3.56 -7.34 7.81
C CYS A 258 5.00 -7.30 7.27
N THR A 259 5.20 -6.87 6.02
CA THR A 259 6.52 -6.72 5.39
C THR A 259 7.17 -5.36 5.64
N SER A 260 6.54 -4.50 6.45
CA SER A 260 6.95 -3.10 6.65
C SER A 260 7.08 -2.35 5.33
N PRO A 261 5.97 -2.11 4.61
CA PRO A 261 6.02 -1.37 3.37
C PRO A 261 6.42 0.09 3.62
N ARG A 262 7.01 0.72 2.59
CA ARG A 262 7.32 2.16 2.58
C ARG A 262 6.09 3.02 2.34
N LEU A 263 5.11 2.46 1.61
CA LEU A 263 3.85 3.09 1.27
C LEU A 263 2.70 2.10 1.52
N LEU A 264 1.71 2.53 2.29
CA LEU A 264 0.42 1.85 2.40
C LEU A 264 -0.60 2.56 1.51
N LEU A 265 -1.09 1.85 0.50
CA LEU A 265 -2.19 2.28 -0.35
C LEU A 265 -3.50 1.68 0.16
N ALA A 266 -4.51 2.52 0.35
CA ALA A 266 -5.83 2.10 0.79
C ALA A 266 -6.90 2.59 -0.19
N ASP A 267 -7.67 1.67 -0.77
CA ASP A 267 -8.82 1.98 -1.62
C ASP A 267 -10.12 1.75 -0.86
N GLU A 268 -10.80 2.82 -0.46
CA GLU A 268 -12.06 2.78 0.28
C GLU A 268 -12.04 1.79 1.47
N PRO A 269 -11.08 1.91 2.41
CA PRO A 269 -10.81 0.85 3.40
C PRO A 269 -11.95 0.59 4.39
N THR A 270 -12.99 1.41 4.39
CA THR A 270 -14.17 1.31 5.26
C THR A 270 -15.48 1.14 4.49
N GLY A 271 -15.49 1.16 3.16
CA GLY A 271 -16.72 1.26 2.35
C GLY A 271 -17.70 0.08 2.49
N ASN A 272 -17.24 -1.07 3.00
CA ASN A 272 -18.06 -2.26 3.24
C ASN A 272 -18.34 -2.54 4.73
N LEU A 273 -18.11 -1.58 5.62
CA LEU A 273 -18.20 -1.76 7.07
C LEU A 273 -19.31 -0.91 7.69
N ASP A 274 -19.89 -1.38 8.80
CA ASP A 274 -20.76 -0.56 9.63
C ASP A 274 -19.97 0.56 10.33
N ARG A 275 -20.69 1.55 10.87
CA ARG A 275 -20.10 2.75 11.47
C ARG A 275 -19.10 2.46 12.59
N GLU A 276 -19.38 1.47 13.44
CA GLU A 276 -18.52 1.15 14.59
C GLU A 276 -17.21 0.51 14.11
N ASN A 277 -17.32 -0.45 13.19
CA ASN A 277 -16.17 -1.08 12.56
C ASN A 277 -15.36 -0.08 11.75
N SER A 278 -15.99 0.78 10.95
CA SER A 278 -15.33 1.85 10.18
C SER A 278 -14.52 2.78 11.09
N ALA A 279 -15.12 3.30 12.16
CA ALA A 279 -14.42 4.15 13.12
C ALA A 279 -13.23 3.41 13.76
N SER A 280 -13.38 2.11 14.03
CA SER A 280 -12.30 1.32 14.59
C SER A 280 -11.17 1.02 13.60
N ILE A 281 -11.45 0.92 12.31
CA ILE A 281 -10.45 0.78 11.26
C ILE A 281 -9.72 2.11 11.05
N MET A 282 -10.43 3.24 11.04
CA MET A 282 -9.78 4.55 10.91
C MET A 282 -8.81 4.84 12.05
N ARG A 283 -9.16 4.51 13.29
CA ARG A 283 -8.21 4.58 14.42
C ARG A 283 -6.93 3.78 14.19
N LEU A 284 -7.01 2.62 13.54
CA LEU A 284 -5.84 1.81 13.22
C LEU A 284 -4.97 2.48 12.15
N PHE A 285 -5.57 3.12 11.14
CA PHE A 285 -4.83 3.94 10.18
C PHE A 285 -4.16 5.16 10.84
N ASP A 286 -4.85 5.82 11.78
CA ASP A 286 -4.28 6.93 12.55
C ASP A 286 -3.06 6.48 13.36
N GLU A 287 -3.15 5.33 14.04
CA GLU A 287 -2.01 4.73 14.74
C GLU A 287 -0.85 4.46 13.76
N LEU A 288 -1.11 3.77 12.65
CA LEU A 288 -0.10 3.49 11.62
C LEU A 288 0.61 4.75 11.11
N GLY A 289 -0.14 5.81 10.83
CA GLY A 289 0.40 7.10 10.38
C GLY A 289 1.22 7.79 11.47
N GLN A 290 0.73 7.78 12.73
CA GLN A 290 1.45 8.32 13.88
C GLN A 290 2.78 7.59 14.14
N ASP A 291 2.85 6.30 13.82
CA ASP A 291 4.06 5.49 13.92
C ASP A 291 5.06 5.71 12.76
N GLY A 292 4.72 6.58 11.80
CA GLY A 292 5.58 7.04 10.71
C GLY A 292 5.43 6.26 9.41
N LEU A 293 4.39 5.43 9.27
CA LEU A 293 4.07 4.80 7.98
C LEU A 293 3.52 5.86 7.02
N THR A 294 4.03 5.88 5.78
CA THR A 294 3.47 6.72 4.72
C THR A 294 2.19 6.07 4.22
N ILE A 295 1.08 6.80 4.24
CA ILE A 295 -0.25 6.32 3.88
C ILE A 295 -0.82 7.22 2.79
N VAL A 296 -1.26 6.59 1.70
CA VAL A 296 -2.10 7.24 0.70
C VAL A 296 -3.43 6.49 0.66
N MET A 297 -4.48 7.18 1.12
CA MET A 297 -5.84 6.66 1.15
C MET A 297 -6.63 7.27 0.00
N ILE A 298 -7.41 6.47 -0.69
CA ILE A 298 -8.38 6.90 -1.69
C ILE A 298 -9.76 6.69 -1.10
N THR A 299 -10.57 7.75 -1.12
CA THR A 299 -11.96 7.64 -0.68
C THR A 299 -12.85 8.69 -1.34
N HIS A 300 -14.15 8.39 -1.45
CA HIS A 300 -15.18 9.39 -1.74
C HIS A 300 -15.91 9.88 -0.47
N ASP A 301 -15.64 9.29 0.70
CA ASP A 301 -16.22 9.70 1.98
C ASP A 301 -15.40 10.82 2.61
N ALA A 302 -16.02 11.99 2.78
CA ALA A 302 -15.39 13.16 3.38
C ALA A 302 -14.94 12.90 4.83
N ALA A 303 -15.74 12.20 5.64
CA ALA A 303 -15.41 11.92 7.03
C ALA A 303 -14.21 10.98 7.15
N VAL A 304 -14.04 10.06 6.19
CA VAL A 304 -12.84 9.21 6.09
C VAL A 304 -11.65 10.05 5.65
N ALA A 305 -11.81 10.91 4.65
CA ALA A 305 -10.74 11.79 4.15
C ALA A 305 -10.24 12.77 5.22
N ASP A 306 -11.10 13.20 6.15
CA ASP A 306 -10.77 14.12 7.23
C ASP A 306 -9.83 13.54 8.29
N SER A 307 -9.65 12.22 8.30
CA SER A 307 -8.61 11.58 9.12
C SER A 307 -7.19 11.85 8.62
N ALA A 308 -7.03 12.17 7.33
CA ALA A 308 -5.74 12.41 6.72
C ALA A 308 -5.26 13.85 6.99
N GLN A 309 -3.95 14.00 7.16
CA GLN A 309 -3.31 15.30 7.42
C GLN A 309 -3.27 16.20 6.19
N ARG A 310 -3.27 15.58 5.01
CA ARG A 310 -3.28 16.27 3.71
C ARG A 310 -4.35 15.65 2.85
N ARG A 311 -5.04 16.49 2.07
CA ARG A 311 -6.10 16.06 1.17
C ARG A 311 -5.85 16.65 -0.21
N VAL A 312 -5.95 15.83 -1.24
CA VAL A 312 -5.93 16.26 -2.64
C VAL A 312 -7.19 15.77 -3.31
N ARG A 313 -7.69 16.55 -4.26
CA ARG A 313 -8.83 16.18 -5.10
C ARG A 313 -8.34 15.78 -6.47
N ILE A 314 -8.83 14.65 -6.96
CA ILE A 314 -8.73 14.27 -8.35
C ILE A 314 -10.08 14.45 -9.04
N ASN A 315 -10.08 15.13 -10.19
CA ASN A 315 -11.26 15.34 -11.01
C ASN A 315 -10.88 15.24 -12.48
N ASP A 316 -11.60 14.42 -13.25
CA ASP A 316 -11.34 14.18 -14.68
C ASP A 316 -9.87 13.90 -15.03
N GLY A 317 -9.13 13.25 -14.12
CA GLY A 317 -7.71 12.92 -14.27
C GLY A 317 -6.72 14.00 -13.86
N GLU A 318 -7.18 15.17 -13.42
CA GLU A 318 -6.36 16.27 -12.91
C GLU A 318 -6.35 16.29 -11.38
N LEU A 319 -5.20 16.59 -10.78
CA LEU A 319 -5.00 16.60 -9.33
C LEU A 319 -4.84 18.04 -8.82
N SER A 320 -5.50 18.35 -7.71
CA SER A 320 -5.45 19.66 -7.05
C SER A 320 -5.38 19.51 -5.53
N GLU A 321 -4.66 20.40 -4.85
CA GLU A 321 -4.64 20.44 -3.38
C GLU A 321 -5.98 20.94 -2.84
N LEU A 322 -6.44 20.35 -1.73
CA LEU A 322 -7.56 20.88 -0.96
C LEU A 322 -7.01 21.69 0.20
N SER A 323 -7.27 23.01 0.16
CA SER A 323 -6.96 23.95 1.23
C SER A 323 -7.79 23.69 2.48
#